data_AF-A0ABC9T9W2-F1
#
_entry.id   AF-A0ABC9T9W2-F1
#
_cell.length_a   1.000
_cell.length_b   1.000
_cell.length_c   1.000
_cell.angle_alpha   90.00
_cell.angle_beta   90.00
_cell.angle_gamma   90.00
#
_symmetry.space_group_name_H-M   'P 1'
#
loop_
_entity.id
_entity.type
_entity.pdbx_description
1 polymer ?
#
loop_
_entity_poly.entity_id
_entity_poly.type
_entity_poly.pdbx_seq_one_letter_code
_entity_poly.pdbx_strand_id
1 'polypeptide(L)' 'MGKSSEYFYSHHRQTAYYHPATFFACDQLAFVQDPLETFNTLMLMPIDLALAELKRPTHRWAVAKWLANQPKR' A
#
# COMPACT_ATOMS: atom_id res chain seq x y z
N MET A 1 8.57 7.58 -6.73
CA MET A 1 7.36 7.57 -5.87
C MET A 1 7.11 8.96 -5.31
N GLY A 2 6.21 9.13 -4.34
CA GLY A 2 5.90 10.43 -3.77
C GLY A 2 4.95 10.36 -2.58
N LYS A 3 4.41 11.52 -2.22
CA LYS A 3 3.44 11.70 -1.14
C LYS A 3 2.03 11.75 -1.71
N SER A 4 1.08 11.15 -0.99
CA SER A 4 -0.35 11.25 -1.26
C SER A 4 -1.09 11.25 0.08
N SER A 5 -2.29 11.82 0.11
CA SER A 5 -3.08 11.89 1.33
C SER A 5 -4.54 11.60 1.05
N GLU A 6 -5.21 11.07 2.06
CA GLU A 6 -6.65 10.86 2.05
C GLU A 6 -7.27 11.35 3.35
N TYR A 7 -8.55 11.69 3.26
CA TYR A 7 -9.41 11.91 4.41
C TYR A 7 -10.36 10.73 4.52
N PHE A 8 -10.58 10.24 5.74
CA PHE A 8 -11.60 9.23 6.00
C PHE A 8 -12.28 9.48 7.34
N TYR A 9 -13.54 9.08 7.43
CA TYR A 9 -14.31 9.15 8.66
C TYR A 9 -14.40 7.76 9.31
N SER A 10 -14.04 7.66 10.58
CA SER A 10 -14.26 6.45 11.36
C SER A 10 -15.62 6.51 12.02
N HIS A 11 -16.56 5.68 11.58
CA HIS A 11 -17.85 5.53 12.26
C HIS A 11 -17.70 4.95 13.67
N HIS A 12 -16.73 4.05 13.88
CA HIS A 12 -16.46 3.47 15.20
C HIS A 12 -15.95 4.50 16.20
N ARG A 13 -15.07 5.42 15.76
CA ARG A 13 -14.49 6.46 16.61
C ARG A 13 -15.21 7.81 16.49
N GLN A 14 -16.24 7.88 15.66
CA GLN A 14 -17.02 9.08 15.32
C GLN A 14 -16.16 10.31 15.00
N THR A 15 -15.07 10.13 14.24
CA THR A 15 -14.12 11.21 13.97
C THR A 15 -13.50 11.13 12.58
N ALA A 16 -13.17 12.29 12.02
CA ALA A 16 -12.50 12.45 10.74
C ALA A 16 -10.99 12.44 10.92
N TYR A 17 -10.29 11.74 10.03
CA TYR A 17 -8.84 11.64 10.02
C TYR A 17 -8.27 12.19 8.72
N TYR A 18 -7.25 13.02 8.86
CA TYR A 18 -6.31 13.30 7.78
C TYR A 18 -5.18 12.27 7.81
N HIS A 19 -4.93 11.59 6.70
CA HIS A 19 -3.96 10.51 6.63
C HIS A 19 -2.91 10.75 5.53
N PRO A 20 -1.84 11.51 5.84
CA PRO A 20 -0.73 11.68 4.92
C PRO A 20 0.11 10.40 4.83
N ALA A 21 0.41 9.97 3.61
CA ALA A 21 1.20 8.78 3.34
C ALA A 21 2.40 9.11 2.43
N THR A 22 3.57 8.57 2.77
CA THR A 22 4.78 8.63 1.94
C THR A 22 5.12 7.22 1.50
N PHE A 23 5.29 7.00 0.20
CA PHE A 23 5.48 5.67 -0.37
C PHE A 23 6.91 5.46 -0.88
N PHE A 24 7.43 4.24 -0.70
CA PHE A 24 8.76 3.79 -1.11
C PHE A 24 8.66 2.46 -1.87
N ALA A 25 9.63 2.20 -2.75
CA ALA A 25 9.81 0.89 -3.39
C ALA A 25 11.00 0.19 -2.75
N CYS A 26 10.87 -1.12 -2.58
CA CYS A 26 11.98 -2.01 -2.31
C CYS A 26 12.18 -2.90 -3.54
N ASP A 27 13.41 -3.00 -4.02
CA ASP A 27 13.82 -3.82 -5.15
C ASP A 27 14.32 -5.21 -4.71
N GLN A 28 14.72 -5.34 -3.44
CA GLN A 28 15.22 -6.57 -2.85
C GLN A 28 14.38 -6.97 -1.65
N LEU A 29 13.83 -8.18 -1.69
CA LEU A 29 13.08 -8.78 -0.58
C LEU A 29 13.82 -10.04 -0.11
N ALA A 30 14.07 -10.13 1.20
CA ALA A 30 14.65 -11.29 1.84
C ALA A 30 13.83 -11.69 3.07
N PHE A 31 13.58 -13.00 3.22
CA PHE A 31 12.87 -13.56 4.38
C PHE A 31 13.89 -13.97 5.43
N VAL A 32 13.96 -13.22 6.54
CA VAL A 32 14.96 -13.42 7.59
C VAL A 32 14.41 -14.04 8.87
N GLN A 33 13.10 -13.89 9.12
CA GLN A 33 12.38 -14.48 10.25
C GLN A 33 10.88 -14.44 9.99
N ASP A 34 10.12 -15.14 10.84
CA ASP A 34 8.65 -15.08 10.82
C ASP A 34 8.12 -13.71 11.32
N PRO A 35 6.92 -13.29 10.87
CA PRO A 35 6.29 -12.07 11.37
C PRO A 35 6.04 -12.12 12.88
N LEU A 36 6.24 -10.99 13.57
CA LEU A 36 5.96 -10.88 15.00
C LEU A 36 4.45 -10.83 15.31
N GLU A 37 3.65 -10.29 14.38
CA GLU A 37 2.20 -10.23 14.50
C GLU A 37 1.55 -11.45 13.84
N THR A 38 0.71 -12.16 14.58
CA THR A 38 0.08 -13.44 14.13
C THR A 38 -1.36 -13.30 13.65
N PHE A 39 -1.93 -12.09 13.70
CA PHE A 39 -3.32 -11.83 13.33
C PHE A 39 -3.50 -11.37 11.88
N ASN A 40 -2.41 -10.97 11.21
CA ASN A 40 -2.43 -10.55 9.80
C ASN A 40 -2.03 -11.72 8.89
N THR A 41 -2.68 -11.83 7.74
CA THR A 41 -2.25 -12.76 6.66
C THR A 41 -1.43 -11.99 5.64
N LEU A 42 -0.22 -12.46 5.35
CA LEU A 42 0.65 -11.87 4.33
C LEU A 42 0.48 -12.61 3.00
N MET A 43 0.43 -11.85 1.91
CA MET A 43 0.23 -12.39 0.58
C MET A 43 1.17 -11.70 -0.41
N LEU A 44 1.95 -12.49 -1.13
CA LEU A 44 2.61 -12.04 -2.35
C LEU A 44 1.66 -12.30 -3.52
N MET A 45 1.37 -11.27 -4.29
CA MET A 45 0.40 -11.32 -5.38
C MET A 45 0.99 -10.74 -6.66
N PRO A 46 0.48 -11.17 -7.84
CA PRO A 46 0.58 -10.40 -9.07
C PRO A 46 0.08 -8.96 -8.87
N ILE A 47 0.72 -7.99 -9.53
CA ILE A 47 0.50 -6.56 -9.26
C ILE A 47 -0.92 -6.11 -9.65
N ASP A 48 -1.45 -6.66 -10.74
CA ASP A 48 -2.82 -6.46 -11.20
C ASP A 48 -3.85 -6.93 -10.19
N LEU A 49 -3.65 -8.12 -9.61
CA LEU A 49 -4.51 -8.64 -8.53
C LEU A 49 -4.37 -7.78 -7.26
N ALA A 50 -3.14 -7.41 -6.87
CA ALA A 50 -2.90 -6.57 -5.71
C ALA A 50 -3.59 -5.20 -5.83
N LEU A 51 -3.60 -4.59 -7.02
CA LEU A 51 -4.29 -3.33 -7.27
C LEU A 51 -5.80 -3.41 -7.01
N ALA A 52 -6.43 -4.57 -7.29
CA ALA A 52 -7.86 -4.79 -7.03
C ALA A 52 -8.15 -5.00 -5.53
N GLU A 53 -7.23 -5.66 -4.81
CA GLU A 53 -7.39 -5.97 -3.37
C GLU A 53 -7.06 -4.80 -2.44
N LEU A 54 -6.24 -3.85 -2.87
CA LEU A 54 -5.85 -2.69 -2.05
C LEU A 54 -7.08 -1.86 -1.69
N LYS A 55 -7.43 -1.82 -0.39
CA LYS A 55 -8.57 -1.06 0.13
C LYS A 55 -8.47 0.45 -0.11
N ARG A 56 -7.30 1.04 0.12
CA ARG A 56 -7.09 2.50 0.16
C ARG A 56 -6.76 3.07 -1.22
N PRO A 57 -7.48 4.12 -1.69
CA PRO A 57 -7.18 4.79 -2.96
C PRO A 57 -5.74 5.30 -3.06
N THR A 58 -5.19 5.83 -1.97
CA THR A 58 -3.80 6.32 -1.90
C THR A 58 -2.77 5.23 -2.21
N HIS A 59 -3.04 3.99 -1.80
CA HIS A 59 -2.14 2.86 -2.05
C HIS A 59 -2.24 2.39 -3.50
N ARG A 60 -3.46 2.31 -4.06
CA ARG A 60 -3.67 2.03 -5.48
C ARG A 60 -2.96 3.06 -6.37
N TRP A 61 -3.08 4.34 -6.01
CA TRP A 61 -2.35 5.42 -6.69
C TRP A 61 -0.82 5.23 -6.64
N ALA A 62 -0.27 4.83 -5.49
CA ALA A 62 1.17 4.65 -5.34
C ALA A 62 1.71 3.53 -6.25
N VAL A 63 1.01 2.40 -6.32
CA VAL A 63 1.36 1.28 -7.20
C VAL A 63 1.21 1.67 -8.67
N ALA A 64 0.11 2.33 -9.05
CA ALA A 64 -0.08 2.81 -10.42
C ALA A 64 1.00 3.81 -10.86
N LYS A 65 1.39 4.73 -9.97
CA LYS A 65 2.49 5.68 -10.22
C LYS A 65 3.83 4.98 -10.35
N TRP A 66 4.08 3.95 -9.54
CA TRP A 66 5.30 3.15 -9.64
C TRP A 66 5.36 2.38 -10.96
N LEU A 67 4.25 1.78 -11.39
CA LEU A 67 4.13 1.10 -12.69
C LEU A 67 4.39 2.04 -13.87
N ALA A 68 3.79 3.24 -13.85
CA ALA A 68 3.98 4.24 -14.90
C ALA A 68 5.43 4.71 -15.04
N ASN A 69 6.21 4.59 -13.95
CA ASN A 69 7.62 4.97 -13.91
C ASN A 69 8.58 3.79 -14.16
N GLN A 70 8.06 2.57 -14.38
CA GLN A 70 8.93 1.45 -14.73
C GLN A 70 9.50 1.64 -16.13
N PRO A 71 10.76 1.24 -16.37
CA PRO A 71 11.32 1.24 -17.71
C PRO A 71 10.44 0.36 -18.61
N LYS A 72 10.03 0.90 -19.76
CA LYS A 72 9.37 0.10 -20.79
C LYS A 72 10.40 -0.89 -21.31
N ARG A 73 10.14 -2.17 -21.12
CA ARG A 73 10.92 -3.26 -21.72
C ARG A 73 10.65 -3.33 -23.21
#